data_AF-A0A7S1DWS1-F1
#
_entry.id   AF-A0A7S1DWS1-F1
#
_cell.length_a   1.000
_cell.length_b   1.000
_cell.length_c   1.000
_cell.angle_alpha   90.00
_cell.angle_beta   90.00
_cell.angle_gamma   90.00
#
_symmetry.space_group_name_H-M   'P 1'
#
loop_
_entity.id
_entity.type
_entity.pdbx_description
1 polymer ?
#
loop_
_entity_poly.entity_id
_entity_poly.type
_entity_poly.pdbx_seq_one_letter_code
_entity_poly.pdbx_strand_id
1 'polypeptide(L)'
;MGVSLMYFKPGGVSFEQYFRVEGRAENEQYARFIAGLSPAMLQRDYLVEPTAVNFQERRGPSTMMSCDLCAGVMGVSVLKVLLGRGKLRAAPWAMQFDAFHQRIKFTWRPFGNANPIQQLMLLLIRPLLEGRAKP
;
A
#
# COMPACT_ATOMS: atom_id res chain seq x y z
N MET A 1 -12.00 -4.07 -0.97
CA MET A 1 -12.56 -4.59 0.29
C MET A 1 -11.52 -5.49 0.95
N GLY A 2 -10.56 -4.88 1.61
CA GLY A 2 -9.36 -5.58 2.09
C GLY A 2 -8.43 -4.63 2.85
N VAL A 3 -7.28 -5.15 3.25
CA VAL A 3 -6.29 -4.44 4.06
C VAL A 3 -4.89 -4.73 3.54
N SER A 4 -4.01 -3.72 3.58
CA SER A 4 -2.57 -3.91 3.41
C SER A 4 -1.85 -3.52 4.70
N LEU A 5 -0.88 -4.32 5.11
CA LEU A 5 -0.07 -4.11 6.30
C LEU A 5 1.41 -4.07 5.91
N MET A 6 2.08 -3.01 6.36
CA MET A 6 3.53 -2.90 6.39
C MET A 6 4.00 -2.57 7.80
N TYR A 7 5.05 -3.26 8.25
CA TYR A 7 5.62 -3.07 9.58
C TYR A 7 7.07 -2.59 9.49
N PHE A 8 7.35 -1.38 9.95
CA PHE A 8 8.70 -0.83 9.98
C PHE A 8 9.29 -1.03 11.38
N LYS A 9 10.16 -2.04 11.52
CA LYS A 9 10.79 -2.36 12.80
C LYS A 9 12.00 -1.44 13.07
N PRO A 10 12.32 -1.13 14.35
CA PRO A 10 13.58 -0.50 14.71
C PRO A 10 14.80 -1.28 14.15
N GLY A 11 15.78 -0.55 13.62
CA GLY A 11 16.96 -1.12 12.95
C GLY A 11 16.67 -1.84 11.63
N GLY A 12 15.45 -1.74 11.09
CA GLY A 12 15.12 -2.14 9.72
C GLY A 12 15.22 -0.97 8.74
N VAL A 13 14.71 -1.17 7.52
CA VAL A 13 14.48 -0.06 6.58
C VAL A 13 13.49 0.92 7.20
N SER A 14 13.75 2.22 7.08
CA SER A 14 12.82 3.25 7.53
C SER A 14 11.67 3.45 6.52
N PHE A 15 10.59 4.10 6.96
CA PHE A 15 9.50 4.51 6.08
C PHE A 15 10.02 5.33 4.90
N GLU A 16 10.87 6.33 5.16
CA GLU A 16 11.38 7.21 4.12
C GLU A 16 12.38 6.50 3.20
N GLN A 17 13.23 5.63 3.73
CA GLN A 17 14.12 4.80 2.89
C GLN A 17 13.32 3.90 1.93
N TYR A 18 12.16 3.42 2.36
CA TYR A 18 11.30 2.57 1.55
C TYR A 18 10.45 3.37 0.56
N PHE A 19 9.69 4.37 1.03
CA PHE A 19 8.71 5.10 0.23
C PHE A 19 9.31 6.30 -0.53
N ARG A 20 10.35 6.93 0.00
CA ARG A 20 11.05 8.06 -0.62
C ARG A 20 10.12 9.21 -0.98
N VAL A 21 9.25 9.64 -0.06
CA VAL A 21 8.18 10.62 -0.31
C VAL A 21 8.60 12.04 0.04
N GLU A 22 9.61 12.22 0.90
CA GLU A 22 10.04 13.54 1.34
C GLU A 22 10.55 14.40 0.17
N GLY A 23 10.22 15.70 0.20
CA GLY A 23 10.59 16.65 -0.84
C GLY A 23 9.90 16.46 -2.20
N ARG A 24 8.87 15.60 -2.28
CA ARG A 24 8.07 15.40 -3.51
C ARG A 24 6.78 16.19 -3.49
N ALA A 25 6.28 16.55 -4.67
CA ALA A 25 4.93 17.11 -4.82
C ALA A 25 3.87 16.10 -4.34
N GLU A 26 2.73 16.60 -3.83
CA GLU A 26 1.68 15.79 -3.19
C GLU A 26 1.24 14.58 -4.04
N ASN A 27 1.00 14.78 -5.34
CA ASN A 27 0.62 13.69 -6.26
C ASN A 27 1.70 12.61 -6.41
N GLU A 28 2.98 12.99 -6.41
CA GLU A 28 4.09 12.03 -6.45
C GLU A 28 4.24 11.30 -5.10
N GLN A 29 3.91 11.95 -3.99
CA GLN A 29 3.85 11.27 -2.68
C GLN A 29 2.75 10.19 -2.70
N TYR A 30 1.55 10.50 -3.20
CA TYR A 30 0.48 9.52 -3.35
C TYR A 30 0.88 8.35 -4.27
N ALA A 31 1.51 8.64 -5.41
CA ALA A 31 2.02 7.61 -6.33
C ALA A 31 2.95 6.64 -5.63
N ARG A 32 3.94 7.18 -4.92
CA ARG A 32 4.95 6.44 -4.17
C ARG A 32 4.34 5.62 -3.05
N PHE A 33 3.39 6.20 -2.32
CA PHE A 33 2.72 5.52 -1.24
C PHE A 33 1.89 4.33 -1.72
N ILE A 34 1.10 4.50 -2.78
CA ILE A 34 0.24 3.43 -3.31
C ILE A 34 1.07 2.30 -3.91
N ALA A 35 2.07 2.64 -4.72
CA ALA A 35 2.96 1.67 -5.35
C ALA A 35 3.72 0.82 -4.31
N GLY A 36 4.11 1.43 -3.19
CA GLY A 36 4.81 0.74 -2.10
C GLY A 36 3.89 -0.04 -1.16
N LEU A 37 2.72 0.49 -0.82
CA LEU A 37 1.86 -0.08 0.22
C LEU A 37 1.13 -1.34 -0.26
N SER A 38 0.66 -1.36 -1.51
CA SER A 38 -0.23 -2.41 -2.02
C SER A 38 0.19 -2.91 -3.42
N PRO A 39 1.43 -3.39 -3.60
CA PRO A 39 1.98 -3.69 -4.93
C PRO A 39 1.30 -4.85 -5.65
N ALA A 40 0.53 -5.69 -4.94
CA ALA A 40 -0.23 -6.79 -5.57
C ALA A 40 -1.57 -6.36 -6.16
N MET A 41 -2.12 -5.21 -5.71
CA MET A 41 -3.38 -4.63 -6.20
C MET A 41 -4.51 -5.67 -6.33
N LEU A 42 -4.70 -6.51 -5.30
CA LEU A 42 -5.69 -7.60 -5.30
C LEU A 42 -7.14 -7.14 -5.57
N GLN A 43 -7.42 -5.86 -5.36
CA GLN A 43 -8.74 -5.26 -5.49
C GLN A 43 -9.08 -4.75 -6.91
N ARG A 44 -8.15 -4.84 -7.86
CA ARG A 44 -8.24 -4.11 -9.14
C ARG A 44 -9.39 -4.57 -10.03
N ASP A 45 -9.70 -5.84 -10.02
CA ASP A 45 -10.67 -6.54 -10.88
C ASP A 45 -12.14 -6.38 -10.45
N TYR A 46 -12.42 -6.08 -9.18
CA TYR A 46 -13.78 -5.74 -8.73
C TYR A 46 -14.01 -4.24 -8.50
N LEU A 47 -13.09 -3.37 -8.91
CA LEU A 47 -13.31 -1.93 -8.85
C LEU A 47 -14.30 -1.53 -9.95
N VAL A 48 -15.59 -1.53 -9.62
CA VAL A 48 -16.69 -1.27 -10.56
C VAL A 48 -16.70 0.18 -11.05
N GLU A 49 -16.30 1.13 -10.21
CA GLU A 49 -16.28 2.56 -10.52
C GLU A 49 -14.85 3.11 -10.48
N PRO A 50 -14.18 3.25 -11.64
CA PRO A 50 -12.81 3.78 -11.71
C PRO A 50 -12.69 5.19 -11.14
N THR A 51 -13.76 6.01 -11.18
CA THR A 51 -13.75 7.39 -10.63
C THR A 51 -13.87 7.43 -9.10
N ALA A 52 -14.13 6.30 -8.44
CA ALA A 52 -14.14 6.20 -6.98
C ALA A 52 -12.76 6.52 -6.38
N VAL A 53 -11.70 6.42 -7.18
CA VAL A 53 -10.37 6.90 -6.86
C VAL A 53 -10.19 8.28 -7.48
N ASN A 54 -10.16 9.34 -6.67
CA ASN A 54 -9.87 10.69 -7.13
C ASN A 54 -8.84 11.36 -6.21
N PHE A 55 -7.60 11.45 -6.68
CA PHE A 55 -6.51 12.02 -5.90
C PHE A 55 -6.55 13.55 -5.79
N GLN A 56 -7.15 14.23 -6.77
CA GLN A 56 -7.36 15.68 -6.71
C GLN A 56 -8.36 16.03 -5.60
N GLU A 57 -9.39 15.22 -5.44
CA GLU A 57 -10.39 15.35 -4.38
C GLU A 57 -9.97 14.65 -3.07
N ARG A 58 -8.74 14.11 -2.99
CA ARG A 58 -8.27 13.31 -1.84
C ARG A 58 -9.22 12.16 -1.45
N ARG A 59 -9.88 11.57 -2.44
CA ARG A 59 -10.88 10.52 -2.30
C ARG A 59 -10.30 9.16 -2.69
N GLY A 60 -10.28 8.24 -1.72
CA GLY A 60 -9.97 6.83 -1.94
C GLY A 60 -11.23 5.95 -1.90
N PRO A 61 -11.22 4.76 -2.52
CA PRO A 61 -12.35 3.83 -2.56
C PRO A 61 -12.46 3.01 -1.27
N SER A 62 -12.36 3.68 -0.11
CA SER A 62 -12.44 3.03 1.20
C SER A 62 -13.88 2.72 1.56
N THR A 63 -14.08 1.55 2.16
CA THR A 63 -15.39 1.09 2.68
C THR A 63 -15.26 0.86 4.19
N MET A 64 -16.36 0.95 4.93
CA MET A 64 -16.35 0.69 6.39
C MET A 64 -15.75 -0.69 6.71
N MET A 65 -16.09 -1.71 5.90
CA MET A 65 -15.53 -3.06 6.02
C MET A 65 -14.00 -3.08 5.91
N SER A 66 -13.41 -2.33 4.95
CA SER A 66 -11.95 -2.23 4.84
C SER A 66 -11.33 -1.52 6.05
N CYS A 67 -12.00 -0.48 6.58
CA CYS A 67 -11.53 0.25 7.75
C CYS A 67 -11.49 -0.65 9.00
N ASP A 68 -12.54 -1.43 9.24
CA ASP A 68 -12.61 -2.36 10.38
C ASP A 68 -11.55 -3.47 10.26
N LEU A 69 -11.35 -4.03 9.05
CA LEU A 69 -10.27 -4.98 8.79
C LEU A 69 -8.89 -4.36 9.05
N CYS A 70 -8.68 -3.11 8.63
CA CYS A 70 -7.43 -2.38 8.88
C CYS A 70 -7.17 -2.19 10.38
N ALA A 71 -8.18 -1.75 11.13
CA ALA A 71 -8.09 -1.58 12.57
C ALA A 71 -7.77 -2.90 13.29
N GLY A 72 -8.46 -3.99 12.95
CA GLY A 72 -8.24 -5.31 13.54
C GLY A 72 -6.82 -5.85 13.26
N VAL A 73 -6.39 -5.80 11.99
CA VAL A 73 -5.04 -6.26 11.60
C VAL A 73 -3.95 -5.41 12.25
N MET A 74 -4.13 -4.10 12.32
CA MET A 74 -3.20 -3.19 12.99
C MET A 74 -3.11 -3.49 14.49
N GLY A 75 -4.24 -3.58 15.18
CA GLY A 75 -4.29 -3.85 16.62
C GLY A 75 -3.60 -5.16 17.02
N VAL A 76 -3.88 -6.25 16.29
CA VAL A 76 -3.22 -7.54 16.52
C VAL A 76 -1.72 -7.47 16.21
N SER A 77 -1.33 -6.72 15.17
CA SER A 77 0.09 -6.58 14.80
C SER A 77 0.88 -5.80 15.85
N VAL A 78 0.31 -4.71 16.39
CA VAL A 78 0.91 -3.95 17.49
C VAL A 78 1.03 -4.82 18.74
N LEU A 79 -0.03 -5.56 19.09
CA LEU A 79 -0.01 -6.46 20.24
C LEU A 79 1.13 -7.50 20.14
N LYS A 80 1.35 -8.07 18.94
CA LYS A 80 2.46 -8.98 18.68
C LYS A 80 3.82 -8.33 18.92
N VAL A 81 4.01 -7.09 18.48
CA VAL A 81 5.24 -6.33 18.68
C VAL A 81 5.46 -6.04 20.17
N LEU A 82 4.45 -5.53 20.87
CA LEU A 82 4.57 -5.15 22.28
C LEU A 82 4.84 -6.35 23.20
N LEU A 83 4.22 -7.50 22.91
CA LEU A 83 4.40 -8.72 23.71
C LEU A 83 5.59 -9.57 23.26
N GLY A 84 6.25 -9.23 22.15
CA GLY A 84 7.27 -10.09 21.53
C GLY A 84 6.73 -11.46 21.10
N ARG A 85 5.45 -11.55 20.71
CA ARG A 85 4.75 -12.81 20.42
C ARG A 85 4.41 -12.96 18.94
N GLY A 86 4.78 -14.11 18.38
CA GLY A 86 4.48 -14.48 16.99
C GLY A 86 5.36 -13.74 15.96
N LYS A 87 5.33 -14.23 14.72
CA LYS A 87 6.18 -13.67 13.64
C LYS A 87 5.45 -12.54 12.92
N LEU A 88 6.12 -11.41 12.72
CA LEU A 88 5.67 -10.32 11.86
C LEU A 88 6.76 -10.03 10.83
N ARG A 89 6.43 -10.07 9.53
CA ARG A 89 7.40 -9.76 8.48
C ARG A 89 7.54 -8.24 8.41
N ALA A 90 8.71 -7.74 8.79
CA ALA A 90 9.00 -6.32 8.67
C ALA A 90 9.21 -5.93 7.19
N ALA A 91 9.03 -4.65 6.89
CA ALA A 91 9.45 -4.04 5.63
C ALA A 91 10.89 -4.47 5.30
N PRO A 92 11.20 -4.83 4.04
CA PRO A 92 10.44 -4.51 2.82
C PRO A 92 9.35 -5.53 2.42
N TRP A 93 8.91 -6.39 3.34
CA TRP A 93 7.71 -7.18 3.13
C TRP A 93 6.44 -6.34 3.34
N ALA A 94 5.44 -6.59 2.50
CA ALA A 94 4.06 -6.13 2.68
C ALA A 94 3.12 -7.33 2.64
N MET A 95 2.08 -7.29 3.45
CA MET A 95 0.99 -8.28 3.45
C MET A 95 -0.27 -7.59 2.95
N GLN A 96 -0.96 -8.21 2.00
CA GLN A 96 -2.26 -7.76 1.54
C GLN A 96 -3.26 -8.88 1.74
N PHE A 97 -4.37 -8.59 2.41
CA PHE A 97 -5.51 -9.48 2.56
C PHE A 97 -6.72 -8.87 1.86
N ASP A 98 -7.26 -9.59 0.89
CA ASP A 98 -8.49 -9.25 0.18
C ASP A 98 -9.61 -10.15 0.67
N ALA A 99 -10.59 -9.57 1.35
CA ALA A 99 -11.70 -10.31 1.92
C ALA A 99 -12.73 -10.70 0.85
N PHE A 100 -12.86 -9.92 -0.22
CA PHE A 100 -13.79 -10.20 -1.31
C PHE A 100 -13.36 -11.44 -2.10
N HIS A 101 -12.07 -11.52 -2.44
CA HIS A 101 -11.50 -12.72 -3.08
C HIS A 101 -11.10 -13.83 -2.10
N GLN A 102 -11.11 -13.54 -0.80
CA GLN A 102 -10.59 -14.43 0.25
C GLN A 102 -9.14 -14.83 0.00
N ARG A 103 -8.30 -13.87 -0.42
CA ARG A 103 -6.88 -14.10 -0.78
C ARG A 103 -5.96 -13.31 0.13
N ILE A 104 -4.87 -13.97 0.56
CA ILE A 104 -3.75 -13.31 1.23
C ILE A 104 -2.51 -13.39 0.34
N LYS A 105 -1.78 -12.28 0.21
CA LYS A 105 -0.53 -12.21 -0.57
C LYS A 105 0.53 -11.47 0.23
N PHE A 106 1.73 -12.06 0.25
CA PHE A 106 2.91 -11.41 0.77
C PHE A 106 3.79 -11.00 -0.41
N THR A 107 4.18 -9.74 -0.45
CA THR A 107 5.08 -9.22 -1.47
C THR A 107 6.37 -8.73 -0.83
N TRP A 108 7.49 -9.06 -1.45
CA TRP A 108 8.80 -8.59 -1.03
C TRP A 108 9.33 -7.59 -2.06
N ARG A 109 9.63 -6.36 -1.63
CA ARG A 109 10.09 -5.27 -2.50
C ARG A 109 11.39 -4.68 -1.97
N PRO A 110 12.54 -5.37 -2.14
CA PRO A 110 13.82 -4.88 -1.65
C PRO A 110 14.11 -3.50 -2.24
N PHE A 111 14.71 -2.61 -1.45
CA PHE A 111 14.97 -1.20 -1.79
C PHE A 111 13.72 -0.32 -1.98
N GLY A 112 12.51 -0.84 -1.72
CA GLY A 112 11.25 -0.10 -1.81
C GLY A 112 11.08 0.60 -3.15
N ASN A 113 10.74 1.89 -3.13
CA ASN A 113 10.58 2.70 -4.33
C ASN A 113 11.89 2.97 -5.07
N ALA A 114 13.07 2.64 -4.53
CA ALA A 114 14.31 2.66 -5.31
C ALA A 114 14.49 1.43 -6.22
N ASN A 115 13.66 0.39 -6.06
CA ASN A 115 13.71 -0.81 -6.88
C ASN A 115 13.36 -0.51 -8.35
N PRO A 116 14.14 -1.00 -9.34
CA PRO A 116 13.85 -0.78 -10.76
C PRO A 116 12.44 -1.20 -11.20
N ILE A 117 11.93 -2.32 -10.67
CA ILE A 117 10.57 -2.80 -10.97
C ILE A 117 9.52 -1.83 -10.42
N GLN A 118 9.81 -1.24 -9.26
CA GLN A 118 8.91 -0.30 -8.62
C GLN A 118 8.94 1.08 -9.29
N GLN A 119 10.10 1.50 -9.79
CA GLN A 119 10.24 2.66 -10.66
C GLN A 119 9.42 2.50 -11.94
N LEU A 120 9.44 1.32 -12.57
CA LEU A 120 8.58 1.04 -13.72
C LEU A 120 7.09 1.12 -13.36
N MET A 121 6.68 0.58 -12.22
CA MET A 121 5.30 0.70 -11.74
C MET A 121 4.90 2.16 -11.49
N LEU A 122 5.79 2.99 -10.94
CA LEU A 122 5.55 4.42 -10.74
C LEU A 122 5.36 5.16 -12.06
N LEU A 123 6.11 4.82 -13.10
CA LEU A 123 5.92 5.39 -14.44
C LEU A 123 4.52 5.09 -15.01
N LEU A 124 3.96 3.92 -14.69
CA LEU A 124 2.60 3.54 -15.13
C LEU A 124 1.49 4.19 -14.29
N ILE A 125 1.73 4.42 -13.00
CA ILE A 125 0.74 4.98 -12.08
C ILE A 125 0.63 6.50 -12.25
N ARG A 126 1.74 7.22 -12.46
CA ARG A 126 1.76 8.70 -12.54
C ARG A 126 0.71 9.29 -13.50
N PRO A 127 0.55 8.81 -14.75
CA PRO A 127 -0.44 9.38 -15.67
C PRO A 127 -1.89 9.21 -15.18
N LEU A 128 -2.19 8.10 -14.48
CA LEU A 128 -3.52 7.85 -13.92
C LEU A 128 -3.86 8.83 -12.81
N LEU A 129 -2.86 9.26 -12.02
CA LEU A 129 -3.04 10.23 -10.93
C LEU A 129 -3.19 11.67 -11.44
N GLU A 130 -2.57 11.98 -12.58
CA GLU A 130 -2.69 13.29 -13.24
C GLU A 130 -4.03 13.47 -13.97
N GLY A 131 -4.94 12.48 -13.91
CA GLY A 131 -6.19 12.51 -14.67
C GLY A 131 -5.99 12.31 -16.18
N ARG A 132 -4.78 11.96 -16.61
CA ARG A 132 -4.45 11.58 -17.99
C ARG A 132 -4.70 10.09 -18.19
N ALA A 133 -5.94 9.66 -17.99
CA ALA A 133 -6.35 8.36 -18.53
C ALA A 133 -6.33 8.48 -20.06
N LYS A 134 -5.59 7.57 -20.73
CA LYS A 134 -5.62 7.41 -22.19
C LYS A 134 -7.06 7.12 -22.66
N PRO A 135 -7.41 7.50 -23.91
CA PRO A 135 -8.71 7.18 -24.51
C PRO A 135 -8.98 5.67 -24.55
#